data_AF-A0A9Q0Q8S0-F1
#
_entry.id   AF-A0A9Q0Q8S0-F1
#
_cell.length_a   1.000
_cell.length_b   1.000
_cell.length_c   1.000
_cell.angle_alpha   90.00
_cell.angle_beta   90.00
_cell.angle_gamma   90.00
#
_symmetry.space_group_name_H-M   'P 1'
#
loop_
_entity.id
_entity.type
_entity.pdbx_description
1 polymer ?
#
loop_
_entity_poly.entity_id
_entity_poly.type
_entity_poly.pdbx_seq_one_letter_code
_entity_poly.pdbx_strand_id
1 'polypeptide(L)'
;MDLSQNTALGTGGGNGMLATPVNDTAAATTVDDPKQNLNQVINSIQKTLGLLHQLYLTVSSFNTASQLPLLQRLNGLVTELDNMVKLSEKCNIQVPMEVLNLIDDGKNPDEFTKDVISSCIAKKSSH
;
A
#
# COMPACT_ATOMS: atom_id res chain seq x y z
N MET A 1 39.46 -8.98 49.95
CA MET A 1 38.82 -9.23 48.65
C MET A 1 38.24 -7.89 48.20
N ASP A 2 38.60 -7.24 47.12
CA ASP A 2 39.78 -7.16 46.24
C ASP A 2 39.55 -5.84 45.47
N LEU A 3 40.59 -4.99 45.40
CA LEU A 3 40.87 -3.78 44.60
C LEU A 3 39.72 -2.91 44.03
N SER A 4 39.56 -1.61 44.37
CA SER A 4 40.39 -0.42 44.02
C SER A 4 40.61 -0.27 42.49
N GLN A 5 40.57 0.88 41.82
CA GLN A 5 40.34 2.30 42.13
C GLN A 5 40.27 3.02 40.76
N ASN A 6 39.76 4.25 40.80
CA ASN A 6 39.52 5.20 39.73
C ASN A 6 40.81 5.90 39.19
N THR A 7 40.64 6.65 38.08
CA THR A 7 41.50 7.75 37.52
C THR A 7 42.78 7.34 36.76
N ALA A 8 43.31 8.02 35.72
CA ALA A 8 43.08 9.33 35.10
C ALA A 8 43.88 9.46 33.76
N LEU A 9 43.49 10.45 32.92
CA LEU A 9 44.31 11.36 32.08
C LEU A 9 45.11 10.84 30.84
N GLY A 10 44.69 11.30 29.65
CA GLY A 10 45.43 12.33 28.88
C GLY A 10 46.52 11.94 27.86
N THR A 11 46.36 12.51 26.65
CA THR A 11 47.39 12.95 25.66
C THR A 11 47.96 11.97 24.63
N GLY A 12 48.06 12.46 23.37
CA GLY A 12 49.17 12.13 22.46
C GLY A 12 48.76 11.52 21.13
N GLY A 13 48.98 12.25 20.02
CA GLY A 13 48.59 11.88 18.66
C GLY A 13 49.49 10.85 17.95
N GLY A 14 49.13 10.53 16.70
CA GLY A 14 50.03 9.92 15.73
C GLY A 14 49.41 8.85 14.84
N ASN A 15 48.95 9.26 13.66
CA ASN A 15 48.84 8.53 12.38
C ASN A 15 48.57 7.01 12.38
N GLY A 16 47.34 6.65 12.02
CA GLY A 16 46.98 5.33 11.49
C GLY A 16 45.85 5.47 10.48
N MET A 17 46.21 5.60 9.21
CA MET A 17 45.32 5.60 8.04
C MET A 17 44.35 4.41 8.08
N LEU A 18 43.05 4.68 8.25
CA LEU A 18 41.98 3.82 7.76
C LEU A 18 40.91 4.73 7.14
N ALA A 19 40.95 4.83 5.81
CA ALA A 19 39.89 5.46 5.04
C ALA A 19 38.58 4.72 5.33
N THR A 20 37.67 5.37 6.04
CA THR A 20 36.26 5.00 6.05
C THR A 20 35.69 5.43 4.69
N PRO A 21 35.15 4.53 3.86
CA PRO A 21 34.38 4.96 2.71
C PRO A 21 33.18 5.75 3.23
N VAL A 22 33.17 7.01 2.81
CA VAL A 22 32.15 8.01 3.05
C VAL A 22 30.84 7.47 2.51
N ASN A 23 29.81 7.62 3.34
CA ASN A 23 28.39 7.56 3.01
C ASN A 23 28.10 8.14 1.61
N ASP A 24 28.04 7.28 0.60
CA ASP A 24 27.14 7.52 -0.51
C ASP A 24 25.76 7.18 0.00
N THR A 25 25.07 8.24 0.44
CA THR A 25 23.62 8.28 0.44
C THR A 25 23.18 8.02 -1.00
N ALA A 26 23.09 6.74 -1.35
CA ALA A 26 22.20 6.27 -2.36
C ALA A 26 20.84 6.74 -1.88
N ALA A 27 20.43 7.91 -2.38
CA ALA A 27 19.03 8.21 -2.54
C ALA A 27 18.48 6.98 -3.25
N ALA A 28 17.88 6.09 -2.46
CA ALA A 28 17.07 5.03 -2.97
C ALA A 28 15.94 5.75 -3.67
N THR A 29 16.13 6.04 -4.97
CA THR A 29 15.04 6.06 -5.91
C THR A 29 14.41 4.68 -5.74
N THR A 30 13.45 4.59 -4.83
CA THR A 30 12.55 3.46 -4.71
C THR A 30 11.83 3.47 -6.05
N VAL A 31 12.36 2.71 -7.01
CA VAL A 31 11.65 2.36 -8.22
C VAL A 31 10.38 1.71 -7.72
N ASP A 32 9.29 2.47 -7.78
CA ASP A 32 8.04 2.09 -7.15
C ASP A 32 7.55 0.83 -7.88
N ASP A 33 7.65 -0.33 -7.22
CA ASP A 33 7.37 -1.61 -7.86
C ASP A 33 5.86 -1.66 -8.17
N PRO A 34 5.45 -1.79 -9.45
CA PRO A 34 4.04 -1.73 -9.83
C PRO A 34 3.18 -2.76 -9.07
N LYS A 35 3.75 -3.92 -8.74
CA LYS A 35 3.05 -4.94 -7.95
C LYS A 35 2.88 -4.49 -6.51
N GLN A 36 3.87 -3.83 -5.92
CA GLN A 36 3.75 -3.26 -4.57
C GLN A 36 2.69 -2.15 -4.51
N ASN A 37 2.67 -1.24 -5.50
CA ASN A 37 1.64 -0.20 -5.60
C ASN A 37 0.23 -0.79 -5.68
N LEU A 38 0.05 -1.80 -6.53
CA LEU A 38 -1.23 -2.51 -6.64
C LEU A 38 -1.63 -3.16 -5.32
N ASN A 39 -0.70 -3.81 -4.61
CA ASN A 39 -0.98 -4.39 -3.30
C ASN A 39 -1.40 -3.33 -2.26
N GLN A 40 -0.79 -2.15 -2.28
CA GLN A 40 -1.19 -1.04 -1.39
C GLN A 40 -2.63 -0.59 -1.68
N VAL A 41 -2.99 -0.44 -2.96
CA VAL A 41 -4.37 -0.13 -3.37
C VAL A 41 -5.34 -1.22 -2.91
N ILE A 42 -5.02 -2.50 -3.12
CA ILE A 42 -5.85 -3.64 -2.68
C ILE A 42 -6.06 -3.60 -1.17
N ASN A 43 -5.01 -3.39 -0.39
CA ASN A 43 -5.10 -3.31 1.07
C ASN A 43 -5.97 -2.14 1.54
N SER A 44 -5.86 -0.98 0.87
CA SER A 44 -6.68 0.20 1.16
C SER A 44 -8.16 -0.04 0.84
N ILE A 45 -8.47 -0.72 -0.26
CA ILE A 45 -9.84 -1.14 -0.61
C ILE A 45 -10.41 -2.07 0.47
N GLN A 46 -9.65 -3.09 0.89
CA GLN A 46 -10.08 -4.02 1.94
C GLN A 46 -10.34 -3.30 3.27
N LYS A 47 -9.46 -2.36 3.65
CA LYS A 47 -9.63 -1.54 4.84
C LYS A 47 -10.87 -0.65 4.74
N THR A 48 -11.13 -0.05 3.57
CA THR A 48 -12.33 0.75 3.30
C THR A 48 -13.60 -0.08 3.45
N LEU A 49 -13.64 -1.29 2.89
CA LEU A 49 -14.76 -2.22 3.09
C LEU A 49 -14.98 -2.54 4.57
N GLY A 50 -13.89 -2.79 5.33
CA GLY A 50 -13.96 -3.04 6.77
C GLY A 50 -14.55 -1.86 7.54
N LEU A 51 -14.12 -0.63 7.23
CA LEU A 51 -14.64 0.59 7.83
C LEU A 51 -16.12 0.81 7.49
N LEU A 52 -16.53 0.58 6.24
CA LEU A 52 -17.94 0.65 5.82
C LEU A 52 -18.81 -0.35 6.56
N HIS A 53 -18.35 -1.59 6.69
CA HIS A 53 -19.08 -2.62 7.43
C HIS A 53 -19.21 -2.26 8.91
N GLN A 54 -18.13 -1.79 9.54
CA GLN A 54 -18.17 -1.31 10.91
C GLN A 54 -19.12 -0.12 11.08
N LEU A 55 -19.09 0.83 10.14
CA LEU A 55 -20.01 1.97 10.15
C LEU A 55 -21.46 1.50 10.09
N TYR A 56 -21.78 0.57 9.18
CA TYR A 56 -23.10 -0.04 9.07
C TYR A 56 -23.56 -0.66 10.40
N LEU A 57 -22.73 -1.47 11.05
CA LEU A 57 -23.09 -2.09 12.33
C LEU A 57 -23.37 -1.04 13.42
N THR A 58 -22.59 0.03 13.48
CA THR A 58 -22.79 1.13 14.43
C THR A 58 -24.09 1.89 14.17
N VAL A 59 -24.40 2.19 12.90
CA VAL A 59 -25.63 2.89 12.52
C VAL A 59 -26.85 2.00 12.74
N SER A 60 -26.77 0.73 12.39
CA SER A 60 -27.87 -0.23 12.52
C SER A 60 -28.26 -0.52 13.97
N SER A 61 -27.35 -0.35 14.93
CA SER A 61 -27.58 -0.60 16.37
C SER A 61 -27.35 0.65 17.22
N PHE A 62 -27.57 1.83 16.62
CA PHE A 62 -27.21 3.10 17.21
C PHE A 62 -27.88 3.33 18.58
N ASN A 63 -27.10 3.86 19.51
CA ASN A 63 -27.55 4.35 20.81
C ASN A 63 -26.67 5.55 21.22
N THR A 64 -27.04 6.25 22.30
CA THR A 64 -26.32 7.45 22.77
C THR A 64 -24.84 7.19 23.05
N ALA A 65 -24.48 6.00 23.57
CA ALA A 65 -23.08 5.64 23.82
C ALA A 65 -22.26 5.45 22.53
N SER A 66 -22.93 5.23 21.40
CA SER A 66 -22.32 5.01 20.09
C SER A 66 -22.03 6.31 19.33
N GLN A 67 -22.42 7.48 19.87
CA GLN A 67 -22.25 8.77 19.19
C GLN A 67 -20.77 9.07 18.88
N LEU A 68 -19.88 8.97 19.87
CA LEU A 68 -18.46 9.21 19.66
C LEU A 68 -17.82 8.16 18.74
N PRO A 69 -18.03 6.83 18.93
CA PRO A 69 -17.58 5.81 17.99
C PRO A 69 -18.05 6.02 16.56
N LEU A 70 -19.29 6.50 16.34
CA LEU A 70 -19.82 6.81 15.01
C LEU A 70 -19.00 7.90 14.32
N LEU A 71 -18.74 9.02 15.01
CA LEU A 71 -17.92 10.10 14.47
C LEU A 71 -16.50 9.63 14.14
N GLN A 72 -15.90 8.82 15.02
CA GLN A 72 -14.58 8.25 14.79
C GLN A 72 -14.55 7.36 13.54
N ARG A 73 -15.57 6.50 13.35
CA ARG A 73 -15.68 5.63 12.17
C ARG A 73 -15.88 6.43 10.88
N LEU A 74 -16.70 7.49 10.90
CA LEU A 74 -16.88 8.38 9.76
C LEU A 74 -15.57 9.07 9.37
N ASN A 75 -14.86 9.66 10.33
CA ASN A 75 -13.56 10.28 10.08
C ASN A 75 -12.54 9.27 9.56
N GLY A 76 -12.54 8.05 10.10
CA GLY A 76 -11.70 6.96 9.63
C GLY A 76 -11.97 6.60 8.17
N LEU A 77 -13.26 6.52 7.79
CA LEU A 77 -13.67 6.26 6.40
C LEU A 77 -13.20 7.39 5.47
N VAL A 78 -13.44 8.65 5.83
CA VAL A 78 -13.02 9.81 5.02
C VAL A 78 -11.49 9.81 4.83
N THR A 79 -10.75 9.55 5.89
CA THR A 79 -9.28 9.49 5.84
C THR A 79 -8.79 8.35 4.93
N GLU A 80 -9.43 7.18 5.00
CA GLU A 80 -9.04 6.06 4.14
C GLU A 80 -9.40 6.30 2.67
N LEU A 81 -10.53 6.94 2.38
CA LEU A 81 -10.89 7.32 1.01
C LEU A 81 -9.89 8.32 0.41
N ASP A 82 -9.44 9.31 1.17
CA ASP A 82 -8.37 10.23 0.76
C ASP A 82 -7.04 9.49 0.51
N ASN A 83 -6.69 8.53 1.38
CA ASN A 83 -5.52 7.67 1.18
C ASN A 83 -5.65 6.83 -0.11
N MET A 84 -6.83 6.27 -0.39
CA MET A 84 -7.08 5.46 -1.59
C MET A 84 -6.88 6.27 -2.88
N VAL A 85 -7.28 7.55 -2.89
CA VAL A 85 -7.03 8.47 -4.02
C VAL A 85 -5.53 8.70 -4.22
N LYS A 86 -4.77 8.93 -3.16
CA LYS A 86 -3.30 9.13 -3.25
C LYS A 86 -2.57 7.87 -3.72
N LEU A 87 -3.04 6.69 -3.30
CA LEU A 87 -2.47 5.42 -3.74
C LEU A 87 -2.81 5.11 -5.21
N SER A 88 -3.97 5.54 -5.70
CA SER A 88 -4.38 5.29 -7.09
C SER A 88 -3.52 6.05 -8.10
N GLU A 89 -3.02 7.24 -7.75
CA GLU A 89 -2.08 8.02 -8.58
C GLU A 89 -0.80 7.25 -8.92
N LYS A 90 -0.39 6.30 -8.06
CA LYS A 90 0.79 5.45 -8.27
C LYS A 90 0.48 4.16 -9.05
N CYS A 91 -0.79 3.83 -9.22
CA CYS A 91 -1.23 2.61 -9.87
C CYS A 91 -1.51 2.86 -11.36
N ASN A 92 -0.47 2.78 -12.19
CA ASN A 92 -0.55 3.07 -13.62
C ASN A 92 -0.99 1.85 -14.46
N ILE A 93 -2.16 1.29 -14.14
CA ILE A 93 -2.76 0.15 -14.86
C ILE A 93 -3.88 0.67 -15.77
N GLN A 94 -3.84 0.30 -17.05
CA GLN A 94 -4.91 0.60 -17.99
C GLN A 94 -5.95 -0.52 -17.97
N VAL A 95 -7.22 -0.15 -17.80
CA VAL A 95 -8.35 -1.09 -17.80
C VAL A 95 -9.21 -0.83 -19.03
N PRO A 96 -9.41 -1.82 -19.92
CA PRO A 96 -10.32 -1.70 -21.05
C PRO A 96 -11.76 -1.42 -20.60
N MET A 97 -12.51 -0.64 -21.37
CA MET A 97 -13.90 -0.28 -21.01
C MET A 97 -14.83 -1.50 -20.99
N GLU A 98 -14.55 -2.50 -21.80
CA GLU A 98 -15.29 -3.76 -21.83
C GLU A 98 -15.21 -4.50 -20.49
N VAL A 99 -14.05 -4.44 -19.82
CA VAL A 99 -13.88 -5.01 -18.48
C VAL A 99 -14.74 -4.25 -17.47
N LEU A 100 -14.81 -2.92 -17.58
CA LEU A 100 -15.67 -2.11 -16.69
C LEU A 100 -17.16 -2.44 -16.89
N ASN A 101 -17.62 -2.61 -18.13
CA ASN A 101 -19.00 -3.01 -18.42
C ASN A 101 -19.35 -4.38 -17.81
N LEU A 102 -18.42 -5.36 -17.84
CA LEU A 102 -18.63 -6.64 -17.18
C LEU A 102 -18.79 -6.48 -15.67
N ILE A 103 -17.98 -5.63 -15.04
CA ILE A 103 -18.04 -5.36 -13.61
C ILE A 103 -19.40 -4.70 -13.25
N ASP A 104 -19.83 -3.70 -14.01
CA ASP A 104 -21.11 -3.00 -13.79
C ASP A 104 -22.32 -3.93 -13.96
N ASP A 105 -22.24 -4.88 -14.89
CA ASP A 105 -23.24 -5.94 -15.09
C ASP A 105 -23.20 -7.04 -14.00
N GLY A 106 -22.21 -7.01 -13.11
CA GLY A 106 -21.98 -8.06 -12.10
C GLY A 106 -21.47 -9.39 -12.67
N LYS A 107 -20.87 -9.36 -13.87
CA LYS A 107 -20.26 -10.52 -14.54
C LYS A 107 -18.79 -10.67 -14.17
N ASN A 108 -18.21 -11.83 -14.48
CA ASN A 108 -16.79 -12.08 -14.23
C ASN A 108 -15.92 -11.34 -15.28
N PRO A 109 -15.02 -10.41 -14.87
CA PRO A 109 -14.13 -9.73 -15.82
C PRO A 109 -13.16 -10.66 -16.55
N ASP A 110 -12.90 -11.88 -16.05
CA ASP A 110 -12.04 -12.85 -16.73
C ASP A 110 -12.64 -13.37 -18.05
N GLU A 111 -13.94 -13.19 -18.28
CA GLU A 111 -14.58 -13.50 -19.56
C GLU A 111 -13.96 -12.70 -20.71
N PHE A 112 -13.68 -11.41 -20.48
CA PHE A 112 -12.97 -10.59 -21.46
C PHE A 112 -11.57 -11.14 -21.77
N THR A 113 -10.81 -11.50 -20.72
CA THR A 113 -9.48 -12.09 -20.89
C THR A 113 -9.52 -13.38 -21.72
N LYS A 114 -10.50 -14.25 -21.43
CA LYS A 114 -10.72 -15.50 -22.18
C LYS A 114 -11.06 -15.23 -23.65
N ASP A 115 -11.95 -14.28 -23.92
CA ASP A 115 -12.40 -13.96 -25.28
C ASP A 115 -11.28 -13.35 -26.13
N VAL A 116 -10.47 -12.46 -25.55
CA VAL A 116 -9.28 -11.89 -26.21
C VAL A 116 -8.29 -13.00 -26.57
N ILE A 117 -7.96 -13.88 -25.61
CA ILE A 117 -7.05 -15.01 -25.86
C ILE A 117 -7.60 -15.93 -26.95
N SER A 118 -8.89 -16.27 -26.88
CA SER A 118 -9.55 -17.16 -27.87
C SER A 118 -9.54 -16.55 -29.26
N SER A 119 -9.78 -15.24 -29.36
CA SER A 119 -9.73 -14.50 -30.62
C SER A 119 -8.31 -14.46 -31.20
N CYS A 120 -7.29 -14.28 -30.36
CA CYS A 120 -5.89 -14.36 -30.78
C CYS A 120 -5.52 -15.75 -31.33
N ILE A 121 -5.98 -16.83 -30.67
CA ILE A 121 -5.76 -18.21 -31.12
C ILE A 121 -6.45 -18.45 -32.45
N ALA A 122 -7.74 -18.10 -32.58
CA ALA A 122 -8.50 -18.28 -33.81
C ALA A 122 -7.88 -17.53 -34.99
N LYS A 123 -7.44 -16.29 -34.77
CA LYS A 123 -6.75 -15.48 -35.80
C LYS A 123 -5.44 -16.12 -36.25
N LYS A 124 -4.68 -16.73 -35.34
CA LYS A 124 -3.43 -17.44 -35.67
C LYS A 124 -3.68 -18.73 -36.46
N SER A 125 -4.77 -19.44 -36.18
CA SER A 125 -5.14 -20.69 -36.87
C SER A 125 -5.84 -20.48 -38.22
N SER A 126 -6.19 -19.24 -38.57
CA SER A 126 -6.80 -18.87 -39.86
C SER A 126 -5.77 -18.44 -40.91
N HIS A 127 -4.47 -18.52 -40.59
CA HIS A 127 -3.35 -18.29 -41.49
C HIS A 127 -2.61 -19.60 -41.75
#